data_AF-A0A539DKN8-F1
#
_entry.id   AF-A0A539DKN8-F1
#
_cell.length_a   1.000
_cell.length_b   1.000
_cell.length_c   1.000
_cell.angle_alpha   90.00
_cell.angle_beta   90.00
_cell.angle_gamma   90.00
#
_symmetry.space_group_name_H-M   'P 1'
#
loop_
_entity.id
_entity.type
_entity.pdbx_description
1 polymer ?
#
loop_
_entity_poly.entity_id
_entity_poly.type
_entity_poly.pdbx_seq_one_letter_code
_entity_poly.pdbx_strand_id
1 'polypeptide(L)'
;GFGAAAMTTTACAAPAGYVGNASDCNDTSPLIRPGGSEICDNVDNDCDGMTDEVGAAASCYPTVTNTTWSCAAGVCSVAGCTGGRLDCDLMAPNGCESTPTADPLNCGMCGRNCGAGGVCASSACDAPAELASGSHHTCIRRSSNRLVCWGNNGNGQLGTGDSTAHSTPYFISGLSPVTSVSASNDAGTGEHTCAVSGGNVYCTGANGLGQLGDSTFVSPRLNFGPIGSCLGSTCPYEIELGNRHTCALHSGGVSAFCWGNNSSGQLGNGTGPVNSSSPVAISGGLNVATLGAGTDHVCAVTDAGDLYCWGTNSGGALGTFGSSSGVPVRVCDAGTVMACAAGPFFTAV
;
A
#
# COMPACT_ATOMS: atom_id res chain seq x y z
N GLY A 1 9.19 -51.43 14.53
CA GLY A 1 10.47 -51.31 13.84
C GLY A 1 10.36 -52.04 12.54
N PHE A 2 10.82 -51.45 11.46
CA PHE A 2 10.94 -51.99 10.12
C PHE A 2 11.96 -53.08 10.09
N GLY A 3 11.47 -54.26 9.74
CA GLY A 3 12.33 -55.17 9.02
C GLY A 3 12.61 -54.51 7.67
N ALA A 4 13.87 -54.45 7.27
CA ALA A 4 14.13 -54.37 5.84
C ALA A 4 13.50 -55.63 5.22
N ALA A 5 12.45 -55.48 4.41
CA ALA A 5 11.73 -56.62 3.84
C ALA A 5 12.65 -57.58 3.05
N ALA A 6 13.79 -57.06 2.57
CA ALA A 6 14.84 -57.83 1.90
C ALA A 6 15.80 -58.59 2.84
N MET A 7 15.83 -58.29 4.15
CA MET A 7 16.72 -58.91 5.14
C MET A 7 15.91 -59.60 6.24
N THR A 8 15.41 -60.79 5.92
CA THR A 8 14.62 -61.64 6.83
C THR A 8 15.46 -62.77 7.42
N THR A 9 15.09 -63.24 8.62
CA THR A 9 15.69 -64.41 9.26
C THR A 9 14.60 -65.18 10.01
N THR A 10 14.78 -66.49 10.16
CA THR A 10 13.83 -67.37 10.88
C THR A 10 14.48 -67.90 12.14
N ALA A 11 13.88 -67.63 13.29
CA ALA A 11 14.34 -68.12 14.59
C ALA A 11 13.13 -68.43 15.49
N CYS A 12 13.31 -69.30 16.49
CA CYS A 12 12.24 -69.67 17.42
C CYS A 12 11.81 -68.52 18.36
N ALA A 13 12.60 -67.44 18.44
CA ALA A 13 12.29 -66.19 19.13
C ALA A 13 12.92 -65.01 18.37
N ALA A 14 12.36 -63.81 18.50
CA ALA A 14 12.84 -62.61 17.78
C ALA A 14 14.29 -62.26 18.19
N PRO A 15 15.26 -62.30 17.26
CA PRO A 15 16.64 -61.91 17.54
C PRO A 15 16.76 -60.41 17.85
N ALA A 16 17.76 -60.02 18.64
CA ALA A 16 18.04 -58.61 18.91
C ALA A 16 18.31 -57.85 17.59
N GLY A 17 17.59 -56.74 17.37
CA GLY A 17 17.68 -55.96 16.14
C GLY A 17 16.75 -56.42 14.99
N TYR A 18 15.96 -57.48 15.20
CA TYR A 18 14.93 -57.93 14.26
C TYR A 18 13.53 -57.72 14.86
N VAL A 19 12.56 -57.58 13.96
CA VAL A 19 11.19 -57.13 14.25
C VAL A 19 10.22 -57.99 13.44
N GLY A 20 9.06 -58.30 14.03
CA GLY A 20 8.12 -59.26 13.46
C GLY A 20 7.27 -58.75 12.29
N ASN A 21 7.29 -57.43 12.02
CA ASN A 21 6.53 -56.80 10.95
C ASN A 21 7.45 -55.81 10.22
N ALA A 22 7.41 -55.81 8.89
CA ALA A 22 8.23 -54.96 8.01
C ALA A 22 7.41 -53.82 7.37
N SER A 23 6.27 -53.47 7.96
CA SER A 23 5.24 -52.63 7.35
C SER A 23 4.84 -51.39 8.16
N ASP A 24 5.65 -50.90 9.10
CA ASP A 24 5.50 -49.53 9.65
C ASP A 24 6.14 -48.48 8.69
N CYS A 25 6.34 -47.19 9.07
CA CYS A 25 7.33 -46.26 8.43
C CYS A 25 8.28 -45.48 9.39
N ASN A 26 8.00 -45.38 10.71
CA ASN A 26 8.97 -44.97 11.76
C ASN A 26 9.25 -46.04 12.87
N ASP A 27 10.53 -46.38 13.07
CA ASP A 27 11.00 -47.59 13.80
C ASP A 27 10.70 -47.54 15.30
N THR A 28 10.53 -46.30 15.75
CA THR A 28 10.40 -45.90 17.14
C THR A 28 8.94 -45.65 17.53
N SER A 29 8.01 -45.69 16.57
CA SER A 29 6.60 -45.37 16.80
C SER A 29 5.66 -46.41 16.19
N PRO A 30 4.87 -47.14 17.00
CA PRO A 30 3.86 -48.07 16.50
C PRO A 30 2.66 -47.38 15.84
N LEU A 31 2.58 -46.04 15.91
CA LEU A 31 1.51 -45.23 15.35
C LEU A 31 1.78 -44.79 13.90
N ILE A 32 3.02 -44.95 13.40
CA ILE A 32 3.43 -44.45 12.08
C ILE A 32 3.68 -45.64 11.14
N ARG A 33 2.71 -45.95 10.26
CA ARG A 33 2.70 -47.12 9.36
C ARG A 33 1.86 -46.92 8.08
N PRO A 34 2.30 -47.42 6.91
CA PRO A 34 1.51 -47.53 5.68
C PRO A 34 0.02 -47.85 5.88
N GLY A 35 -0.87 -46.92 5.51
CA GLY A 35 -2.33 -47.07 5.62
C GLY A 35 -2.84 -47.04 7.08
N GLY A 36 -2.08 -46.44 7.98
CA GLY A 36 -2.48 -46.05 9.33
C GLY A 36 -3.63 -45.03 9.32
N SER A 37 -4.06 -44.63 10.52
CA SER A 37 -4.98 -43.49 10.64
C SER A 37 -4.16 -42.28 11.02
N GLU A 38 -4.28 -41.19 10.26
CA GLU A 38 -3.63 -39.92 10.59
C GLU A 38 -4.08 -39.38 11.95
N ILE A 39 -3.11 -38.84 12.67
CA ILE A 39 -3.23 -38.13 13.94
C ILE A 39 -2.54 -36.79 13.74
N CYS A 40 -3.20 -35.71 14.17
CA CYS A 40 -2.75 -34.35 13.87
C CYS A 40 -1.59 -33.91 14.75
N ASP A 41 -0.38 -34.43 14.48
CA ASP A 41 0.86 -34.16 15.21
C ASP A 41 1.99 -33.61 14.30
N ASN A 42 1.67 -33.22 13.06
CA ASN A 42 2.62 -32.85 11.99
C ASN A 42 3.58 -33.99 11.61
N VAL A 43 3.18 -35.24 11.87
CA VAL A 43 3.91 -36.43 11.43
C VAL A 43 3.00 -37.22 10.53
N ASP A 44 3.46 -37.50 9.32
CA ASP A 44 2.83 -38.44 8.39
C ASP A 44 2.76 -39.83 9.06
N ASN A 45 1.57 -40.19 9.56
CA ASN A 45 1.36 -41.41 10.36
C ASN A 45 0.98 -42.60 9.48
N ASP A 46 0.51 -42.37 8.27
CA ASP A 46 0.07 -43.39 7.32
C ASP A 46 1.03 -43.57 6.14
N CYS A 47 2.02 -42.70 6.03
CA CYS A 47 3.14 -42.71 5.10
C CYS A 47 2.76 -42.72 3.63
N ASP A 48 1.69 -42.01 3.29
CA ASP A 48 1.27 -41.75 1.93
C ASP A 48 1.95 -40.51 1.30
N GLY A 49 2.75 -39.78 2.10
CA GLY A 49 3.48 -38.58 1.68
C GLY A 49 2.70 -37.28 1.82
N MET A 50 1.48 -37.35 2.36
CA MET A 50 0.73 -36.22 2.88
C MET A 50 0.88 -36.17 4.40
N THR A 51 0.56 -35.04 5.02
CA THR A 51 0.61 -34.89 6.47
C THR A 51 -0.71 -34.30 6.90
N ASP A 52 -1.40 -34.96 7.83
CA ASP A 52 -2.66 -34.51 8.41
C ASP A 52 -3.82 -34.34 7.39
N GLU A 53 -3.97 -35.26 6.43
CA GLU A 53 -4.96 -35.20 5.36
C GLU A 53 -6.37 -35.68 5.74
N VAL A 54 -7.30 -35.60 4.76
CA VAL A 54 -8.75 -35.69 4.98
C VAL A 54 -9.17 -37.13 5.31
N GLY A 55 -9.20 -37.44 6.61
CA GLY A 55 -9.49 -38.77 7.15
C GLY A 55 -8.98 -38.97 8.57
N ALA A 56 -8.07 -38.09 9.04
CA ALA A 56 -7.56 -38.06 10.41
C ALA A 56 -8.70 -38.07 11.45
N ALA A 57 -8.67 -39.04 12.36
CA ALA A 57 -9.73 -39.23 13.34
C ALA A 57 -9.75 -38.04 14.33
N ALA A 58 -10.75 -37.17 14.18
CA ALA A 58 -11.36 -36.34 15.22
C ALA A 58 -10.42 -35.80 16.32
N SER A 59 -9.34 -35.09 15.98
CA SER A 59 -8.73 -34.10 16.90
C SER A 59 -7.86 -33.02 16.24
N CYS A 60 -7.89 -32.86 14.91
CA CYS A 60 -7.22 -31.75 14.21
C CYS A 60 -7.74 -30.35 14.57
N TYR A 61 -8.75 -30.26 15.42
CA TYR A 61 -9.39 -28.99 15.74
C TYR A 61 -9.26 -28.73 17.22
N PRO A 62 -8.70 -27.58 17.65
CA PRO A 62 -8.88 -27.17 19.02
C PRO A 62 -10.38 -27.21 19.32
N THR A 63 -10.73 -27.66 20.51
CA THR A 63 -12.08 -27.51 21.05
C THR A 63 -12.35 -26.03 21.31
N VAL A 64 -12.39 -25.23 20.24
CA VAL A 64 -12.83 -23.85 20.30
C VAL A 64 -14.32 -23.87 20.54
N THR A 65 -14.68 -23.78 21.81
CA THR A 65 -16.05 -23.52 22.23
C THR A 65 -16.59 -22.32 21.44
N ASN A 66 -17.79 -22.46 20.87
CA ASN A 66 -18.58 -21.45 20.16
C ASN A 66 -18.55 -21.38 18.62
N THR A 67 -18.07 -22.41 17.90
CA THR A 67 -18.10 -22.43 16.41
C THR A 67 -18.87 -23.64 15.85
N THR A 68 -19.40 -23.50 14.64
CA THR A 68 -19.90 -24.60 13.79
C THR A 68 -19.09 -24.64 12.51
N TRP A 69 -18.72 -25.84 12.04
CA TRP A 69 -17.82 -26.03 10.89
C TRP A 69 -18.56 -26.68 9.71
N SER A 70 -18.13 -26.36 8.49
CA SER A 70 -18.53 -27.07 7.26
C SER A 70 -17.30 -27.40 6.43
N CYS A 71 -17.22 -28.62 5.91
CA CYS A 71 -16.11 -29.05 5.07
C CYS A 71 -16.63 -29.51 3.71
N ALA A 72 -15.98 -29.05 2.64
CA ALA A 72 -16.24 -29.47 1.27
C ALA A 72 -14.94 -29.48 0.45
N ALA A 73 -14.71 -30.54 -0.33
CA ALA A 73 -13.58 -30.69 -1.25
C ALA A 73 -12.19 -30.42 -0.60
N GLY A 74 -11.96 -30.96 0.60
CA GLY A 74 -10.66 -30.86 1.28
C GLY A 74 -10.34 -29.52 1.92
N VAL A 75 -11.30 -28.61 1.97
CA VAL A 75 -11.20 -27.34 2.70
C VAL A 75 -12.30 -27.29 3.76
N CYS A 76 -11.91 -27.08 5.02
CA CYS A 76 -12.83 -26.82 6.11
C CYS A 76 -12.91 -25.30 6.36
N SER A 77 -14.13 -24.78 6.52
CA SER A 77 -14.40 -23.39 6.88
C SER A 77 -15.34 -23.32 8.08
N VAL A 78 -15.31 -22.20 8.80
CA VAL A 78 -16.29 -21.93 9.85
C VAL A 78 -17.64 -21.68 9.18
N ALA A 79 -18.60 -22.58 9.39
CA ALA A 79 -19.97 -22.46 8.88
C ALA A 79 -20.80 -21.42 9.64
N GLY A 80 -20.40 -21.09 10.87
CA GLY A 80 -21.05 -20.07 11.69
C GLY A 80 -20.52 -20.00 13.12
N CYS A 81 -20.60 -18.81 13.71
CA CYS A 81 -20.22 -18.55 15.10
C CYS A 81 -21.45 -18.45 16.01
N THR A 82 -21.38 -19.00 17.22
CA THR A 82 -22.48 -18.91 18.20
C THR A 82 -22.29 -17.71 19.12
N GLY A 83 -23.39 -17.01 19.44
CA GLY A 83 -23.45 -16.00 20.50
C GLY A 83 -22.55 -14.77 20.31
N GLY A 84 -22.86 -13.90 19.34
CA GLY A 84 -22.23 -12.56 19.21
C GLY A 84 -20.78 -12.54 18.74
N ARG A 85 -20.23 -13.71 18.38
CA ARG A 85 -18.92 -13.93 17.78
C ARG A 85 -19.05 -13.99 16.26
N LEU A 86 -17.99 -13.64 15.53
CA LEU A 86 -17.91 -13.64 14.07
C LEU A 86 -16.52 -14.16 13.67
N ASP A 87 -16.37 -14.75 12.48
CA ASP A 87 -15.10 -15.17 11.85
C ASP A 87 -14.74 -14.11 10.81
N CYS A 88 -13.77 -13.26 11.13
CA CYS A 88 -13.58 -12.00 10.42
C CYS A 88 -12.48 -12.01 9.35
N ASP A 89 -11.54 -12.94 9.44
CA ASP A 89 -10.40 -13.07 8.53
C ASP A 89 -10.52 -14.28 7.57
N LEU A 90 -11.52 -15.14 7.77
CA LEU A 90 -11.77 -16.38 7.00
C LEU A 90 -10.56 -17.34 7.01
N MET A 91 -9.68 -17.23 7.99
CA MET A 91 -8.55 -18.14 8.15
C MET A 91 -8.99 -19.39 8.90
N ALA A 92 -9.00 -20.53 8.20
CA ALA A 92 -9.43 -21.82 8.75
C ALA A 92 -8.83 -22.26 10.12
N PRO A 93 -7.59 -21.90 10.53
CA PRO A 93 -6.99 -22.48 11.74
C PRO A 93 -7.36 -21.84 13.10
N ASN A 94 -7.85 -20.59 13.18
CA ASN A 94 -7.89 -19.82 14.45
C ASN A 94 -9.27 -19.71 15.14
N GLY A 95 -10.39 -20.07 14.49
CA GLY A 95 -11.72 -20.17 15.13
C GLY A 95 -12.50 -18.84 15.18
N CYS A 96 -13.54 -18.72 16.03
CA CYS A 96 -14.36 -17.48 16.10
C CYS A 96 -13.82 -16.46 17.11
N GLU A 97 -13.61 -15.21 16.68
CA GLU A 97 -13.02 -14.15 17.52
C GLU A 97 -13.95 -13.67 18.64
N SER A 98 -13.39 -13.48 19.84
CA SER A 98 -14.13 -13.15 21.06
C SER A 98 -14.07 -11.68 21.48
N THR A 99 -13.02 -10.96 21.03
CA THR A 99 -12.72 -9.58 21.47
C THR A 99 -12.15 -8.74 20.31
N PRO A 100 -12.97 -8.39 19.30
CA PRO A 100 -12.54 -7.60 18.13
C PRO A 100 -12.16 -6.14 18.45
N THR A 101 -12.07 -5.77 19.73
CA THR A 101 -11.63 -4.46 20.22
C THR A 101 -10.28 -4.48 20.94
N ALA A 102 -9.74 -5.67 21.28
CA ALA A 102 -8.53 -5.82 22.07
C ALA A 102 -7.43 -6.65 21.39
N ASP A 103 -7.78 -7.41 20.34
CA ASP A 103 -6.84 -8.20 19.55
C ASP A 103 -6.13 -7.33 18.49
N PRO A 104 -4.79 -7.19 18.53
CA PRO A 104 -4.01 -6.39 17.59
C PRO A 104 -4.11 -6.83 16.12
N LEU A 105 -4.48 -8.08 15.85
CA LEU A 105 -4.58 -8.64 14.50
C LEU A 105 -5.99 -8.50 13.90
N ASN A 106 -7.03 -8.37 14.73
CA ASN A 106 -8.43 -8.61 14.33
C ASN A 106 -9.40 -7.42 14.56
N CYS A 107 -8.88 -6.22 14.85
CA CYS A 107 -9.70 -5.08 15.24
C CYS A 107 -10.28 -4.30 14.04
N GLY A 108 -11.62 -4.21 13.97
CA GLY A 108 -12.37 -3.54 12.89
C GLY A 108 -12.93 -4.47 11.80
N MET A 109 -12.82 -5.78 11.99
CA MET A 109 -13.27 -6.81 11.03
C MET A 109 -14.63 -7.39 11.51
N CYS A 110 -15.47 -7.88 10.58
CA CYS A 110 -16.90 -8.22 10.77
C CYS A 110 -17.92 -7.09 11.01
N GLY A 111 -17.66 -5.87 10.52
CA GLY A 111 -18.70 -4.83 10.43
C GLY A 111 -19.11 -4.20 11.78
N ARG A 112 -18.28 -4.32 12.83
CA ARG A 112 -18.44 -3.49 14.04
C ARG A 112 -17.61 -2.21 13.94
N ASN A 113 -18.29 -1.08 13.98
CA ASN A 113 -17.71 0.27 13.87
C ASN A 113 -16.78 0.60 15.05
N CYS A 114 -15.58 1.10 14.76
CA CYS A 114 -14.81 1.92 15.71
C CYS A 114 -15.34 3.36 15.67
N GLY A 115 -16.59 3.56 16.13
CA GLY A 115 -17.28 4.85 15.93
C GLY A 115 -17.34 5.26 14.44
N ALA A 116 -17.66 6.51 14.17
CA ALA A 116 -17.77 7.00 12.79
C ALA A 116 -16.40 7.05 12.09
N GLY A 117 -16.06 6.02 11.31
CA GLY A 117 -15.01 6.06 10.27
C GLY A 117 -13.60 5.53 10.63
N GLY A 118 -13.38 4.93 11.80
CA GLY A 118 -12.08 4.35 12.19
C GLY A 118 -11.92 2.85 11.86
N VAL A 119 -10.71 2.42 11.50
CA VAL A 119 -10.22 1.02 11.68
C VAL A 119 -9.32 1.03 12.94
N CYS A 120 -8.73 -0.06 13.44
CA CYS A 120 -7.78 0.01 14.56
C CYS A 120 -6.32 -0.23 14.14
N ALA A 121 -5.39 0.41 14.82
CA ALA A 121 -3.97 0.03 14.84
C ALA A 121 -3.39 0.29 16.24
N SER A 122 -2.65 -0.70 16.78
CA SER A 122 -1.90 -0.59 18.05
C SER A 122 -2.69 0.06 19.21
N SER A 123 -3.88 -0.45 19.53
CA SER A 123 -4.74 0.03 20.63
C SER A 123 -5.35 1.45 20.47
N ALA A 124 -5.30 2.06 19.28
CA ALA A 124 -6.01 3.29 18.96
C ALA A 124 -6.74 3.17 17.60
N CYS A 125 -7.80 3.94 17.39
CA CYS A 125 -8.50 3.99 16.11
C CYS A 125 -7.56 4.57 15.01
N ASP A 126 -7.32 3.78 13.97
CA ASP A 126 -6.77 4.09 12.65
C ASP A 126 -7.72 5.00 11.85
N ALA A 127 -7.84 6.22 12.34
CA ALA A 127 -8.60 7.30 11.74
C ALA A 127 -7.94 7.77 10.43
N PRO A 128 -8.70 8.37 9.50
CA PRO A 128 -8.10 9.12 8.41
C PRO A 128 -7.21 10.24 8.97
N ALA A 129 -5.98 10.37 8.47
CA ALA A 129 -5.03 11.41 8.87
C ALA A 129 -4.80 12.45 7.76
N GLU A 130 -4.94 12.05 6.50
CA GLU A 130 -4.80 12.90 5.33
C GLU A 130 -5.61 12.31 4.18
N LEU A 131 -6.24 13.17 3.40
CA LEU A 131 -7.08 12.82 2.26
C LEU A 131 -6.44 13.38 0.99
N ALA A 132 -6.20 12.52 0.02
CA ALA A 132 -5.82 12.89 -1.33
C ALA A 132 -6.96 12.54 -2.29
N SER A 133 -7.56 13.56 -2.91
CA SER A 133 -8.61 13.36 -3.91
C SER A 133 -8.07 13.72 -5.27
N GLY A 134 -8.02 12.74 -6.17
CA GLY A 134 -7.84 13.00 -7.59
C GLY A 134 -9.20 13.18 -8.29
N SER A 135 -9.17 13.17 -9.63
CA SER A 135 -10.40 13.33 -10.44
C SER A 135 -11.37 12.16 -10.32
N HIS A 136 -10.88 10.92 -10.41
CA HIS A 136 -11.73 9.72 -10.31
C HIS A 136 -11.25 8.68 -9.29
N HIS A 137 -10.30 9.04 -8.44
CA HIS A 137 -9.79 8.18 -7.38
C HIS A 137 -9.51 8.98 -6.11
N THR A 138 -9.52 8.29 -4.99
CA THR A 138 -9.29 8.88 -3.68
C THR A 138 -8.38 7.97 -2.88
N CYS A 139 -7.44 8.57 -2.17
CA CYS A 139 -6.54 7.91 -1.25
C CYS A 139 -6.62 8.56 0.13
N ILE A 140 -6.49 7.75 1.17
CA ILE A 140 -6.38 8.18 2.55
C ILE A 140 -5.11 7.59 3.13
N ARG A 141 -4.23 8.46 3.64
CA ARG A 141 -3.24 8.05 4.63
C ARG A 141 -3.92 8.03 5.98
N ARG A 142 -3.83 6.90 6.67
CA ARG A 142 -4.43 6.72 8.00
C ARG A 142 -3.46 7.11 9.11
N SER A 143 -3.95 7.26 10.34
CA SER A 143 -3.12 7.59 11.51
C SER A 143 -2.07 6.52 11.83
N SER A 144 -2.27 5.28 11.36
CA SER A 144 -1.26 4.23 11.40
C SER A 144 -0.18 4.34 10.30
N ASN A 145 -0.19 5.40 9.49
CA ASN A 145 0.67 5.58 8.31
C ASN A 145 0.51 4.50 7.22
N ARG A 146 -0.63 3.81 7.19
CA ARG A 146 -1.02 2.93 6.08
C ARG A 146 -1.80 3.71 5.02
N LEU A 147 -1.70 3.27 3.78
CA LEU A 147 -2.40 3.88 2.64
C LEU A 147 -3.57 3.01 2.20
N VAL A 148 -4.70 3.67 1.95
CA VAL A 148 -5.91 3.05 1.39
C VAL A 148 -6.35 3.89 0.21
N CYS A 149 -6.62 3.26 -0.93
CA CYS A 149 -7.06 3.94 -2.14
C CYS A 149 -8.27 3.24 -2.76
N TRP A 150 -9.13 4.00 -3.43
CA TRP A 150 -10.29 3.49 -4.17
C TRP A 150 -10.67 4.42 -5.31
N GLY A 151 -11.59 3.96 -6.16
CA GLY A 151 -12.06 4.65 -7.36
C GLY A 151 -11.54 3.98 -8.64
N ASN A 152 -11.32 4.81 -9.66
CA ASN A 152 -10.79 4.39 -10.94
C ASN A 152 -9.35 3.87 -10.80
N ASN A 153 -9.03 2.80 -11.54
CA ASN A 153 -7.68 2.24 -11.60
C ASN A 153 -7.25 1.91 -13.05
N GLY A 154 -7.91 2.47 -14.05
CA GLY A 154 -7.64 2.13 -15.46
C GLY A 154 -6.19 2.43 -15.89
N ASN A 155 -5.52 3.35 -15.20
CA ASN A 155 -4.11 3.70 -15.41
C ASN A 155 -3.18 3.08 -14.35
N GLY A 156 -3.68 2.24 -13.44
CA GLY A 156 -2.89 1.74 -12.30
C GLY A 156 -2.69 2.78 -11.19
N GLN A 157 -3.49 3.85 -11.17
CA GLN A 157 -3.34 4.98 -10.25
C GLN A 157 -3.63 4.62 -8.79
N LEU A 158 -4.23 3.46 -8.51
CA LEU A 158 -4.36 2.94 -7.14
C LEU A 158 -3.14 2.14 -6.68
N GLY A 159 -2.30 1.64 -7.60
CA GLY A 159 -1.10 0.89 -7.25
C GLY A 159 -1.35 -0.53 -6.74
N THR A 160 -2.44 -1.18 -7.18
CA THR A 160 -2.91 -2.50 -6.73
C THR A 160 -2.28 -3.68 -7.46
N GLY A 161 -1.41 -3.43 -8.45
CA GLY A 161 -0.78 -4.44 -9.30
C GLY A 161 -1.62 -4.84 -10.52
N ASP A 162 -2.80 -4.26 -10.68
CA ASP A 162 -3.69 -4.45 -11.82
C ASP A 162 -4.29 -3.11 -12.29
N SER A 163 -5.23 -3.18 -13.24
CA SER A 163 -6.00 -2.03 -13.72
C SER A 163 -7.48 -2.05 -13.30
N THR A 164 -7.80 -2.85 -12.28
CA THR A 164 -9.18 -3.06 -11.82
C THR A 164 -9.60 -1.93 -10.91
N ALA A 165 -10.72 -1.26 -11.21
CA ALA A 165 -11.27 -0.23 -10.35
C ALA A 165 -11.78 -0.83 -9.03
N HIS A 166 -11.56 -0.12 -7.92
CA HIS A 166 -12.02 -0.54 -6.60
C HIS A 166 -13.13 0.41 -6.12
N SER A 167 -14.37 -0.05 -6.04
CA SER A 167 -15.51 0.77 -5.57
C SER A 167 -15.55 0.95 -4.05
N THR A 168 -14.65 0.29 -3.33
CA THR A 168 -14.52 0.36 -1.86
C THR A 168 -13.05 0.57 -1.49
N PRO A 169 -12.76 1.15 -0.31
CA PRO A 169 -11.38 1.38 0.15
C PRO A 169 -10.54 0.10 0.11
N TYR A 170 -9.46 0.10 -0.68
CA TYR A 170 -8.52 -1.02 -0.82
C TYR A 170 -7.19 -0.72 -0.16
N PHE A 171 -6.69 -1.64 0.67
CA PHE A 171 -5.43 -1.47 1.39
C PHE A 171 -4.23 -1.70 0.48
N ILE A 172 -3.34 -0.71 0.41
CA ILE A 172 -2.09 -0.81 -0.34
C ILE A 172 -1.03 -1.46 0.55
N SER A 173 -0.59 -2.66 0.18
CA SER A 173 0.46 -3.38 0.88
C SER A 173 1.85 -2.92 0.43
N GLY A 174 2.87 -3.14 1.28
CA GLY A 174 4.26 -2.85 0.95
C GLY A 174 4.68 -1.37 0.99
N LEU A 175 3.76 -0.45 1.26
CA LEU A 175 4.03 0.99 1.35
C LEU A 175 3.59 1.52 2.73
N SER A 176 4.52 1.46 3.70
CA SER A 176 4.34 1.97 5.06
C SER A 176 5.72 2.17 5.73
N PRO A 177 5.94 3.22 6.53
CA PRO A 177 4.98 4.27 6.89
C PRO A 177 4.89 5.38 5.82
N VAL A 178 3.69 5.63 5.32
CA VAL A 178 3.40 6.79 4.47
C VAL A 178 3.30 8.03 5.34
N THR A 179 3.90 9.13 4.90
CA THR A 179 3.90 10.42 5.62
C THR A 179 3.21 11.55 4.86
N SER A 180 3.07 11.43 3.54
CA SER A 180 2.33 12.37 2.68
C SER A 180 1.82 11.61 1.45
N VAL A 181 0.65 11.98 0.94
CA VAL A 181 0.05 11.39 -0.27
C VAL A 181 -0.67 12.46 -1.08
N SER A 182 -0.53 12.41 -2.40
CA SER A 182 -1.27 13.27 -3.31
C SER A 182 -1.69 12.50 -4.57
N ALA A 183 -2.83 12.91 -5.13
CA ALA A 183 -3.55 12.23 -6.20
C ALA A 183 -3.88 13.23 -7.30
N SER A 184 -3.65 12.87 -8.57
CA SER A 184 -3.74 13.84 -9.64
C SER A 184 -5.17 14.21 -10.02
N ASN A 185 -5.34 15.48 -10.39
CA ASN A 185 -6.62 16.06 -10.79
C ASN A 185 -6.92 15.93 -12.30
N ASP A 186 -6.18 15.09 -13.04
CA ASP A 186 -6.47 14.90 -14.47
C ASP A 186 -7.72 14.04 -14.69
N ALA A 187 -8.76 14.62 -15.29
CA ALA A 187 -9.96 13.87 -15.66
C ALA A 187 -9.80 13.01 -16.93
N GLY A 188 -8.63 13.06 -17.59
CA GLY A 188 -8.29 12.29 -18.77
C GLY A 188 -7.53 11.00 -18.45
N THR A 189 -6.50 10.73 -19.25
CA THR A 189 -5.70 9.50 -19.19
C THR A 189 -4.39 9.65 -18.40
N GLY A 190 -4.19 10.78 -17.72
CA GLY A 190 -2.95 11.11 -17.00
C GLY A 190 -3.02 10.87 -15.50
N GLU A 191 -4.04 10.14 -15.01
CA GLU A 191 -4.23 9.90 -13.59
C GLU A 191 -3.06 9.14 -12.96
N HIS A 192 -2.51 9.69 -11.88
CA HIS A 192 -1.42 9.11 -11.11
C HIS A 192 -1.53 9.50 -9.64
N THR A 193 -0.91 8.69 -8.79
CA THR A 193 -0.82 8.90 -7.34
C THR A 193 0.63 8.82 -6.94
N CYS A 194 1.04 9.71 -6.05
CA CYS A 194 2.34 9.62 -5.40
C CYS A 194 2.21 9.72 -3.88
N ALA A 195 3.13 9.07 -3.19
CA ALA A 195 3.21 9.08 -1.74
C ALA A 195 4.66 9.12 -1.28
N VAL A 196 4.89 9.79 -0.15
CA VAL A 196 6.18 9.81 0.55
C VAL A 196 6.17 8.72 1.62
N SER A 197 7.18 7.85 1.61
CA SER A 197 7.38 6.82 2.63
C SER A 197 8.85 6.63 2.91
N GLY A 198 9.24 6.68 4.19
CA GLY A 198 10.64 6.50 4.61
C GLY A 198 11.64 7.45 3.94
N GLY A 199 11.24 8.70 3.65
CA GLY A 199 12.07 9.70 2.99
C GLY A 199 12.29 9.46 1.49
N ASN A 200 11.44 8.65 0.84
CA ASN A 200 11.45 8.42 -0.60
C ASN A 200 10.07 8.71 -1.20
N VAL A 201 10.03 9.09 -2.47
CA VAL A 201 8.79 9.19 -3.24
C VAL A 201 8.50 7.88 -3.97
N TYR A 202 7.26 7.43 -3.88
CA TYR A 202 6.72 6.31 -4.62
C TYR A 202 5.55 6.80 -5.46
N CYS A 203 5.54 6.50 -6.75
CA CYS A 203 4.43 6.87 -7.64
C CYS A 203 3.91 5.67 -8.42
N THR A 204 2.63 5.74 -8.82
CA THR A 204 1.92 4.76 -9.63
C THR A 204 0.96 5.48 -10.57
N GLY A 205 0.50 4.82 -11.63
CA GLY A 205 -0.45 5.40 -12.57
C GLY A 205 0.12 5.67 -13.96
N ALA A 206 -0.45 6.66 -14.64
CA ALA A 206 0.01 7.11 -15.94
C ALA A 206 1.40 7.74 -15.88
N ASN A 207 2.23 7.53 -16.92
CA ASN A 207 3.59 8.09 -17.02
C ASN A 207 3.94 8.63 -18.41
N GLY A 208 2.96 8.85 -19.28
CA GLY A 208 3.21 9.24 -20.68
C GLY A 208 3.97 10.56 -20.85
N LEU A 209 4.01 11.41 -19.81
CA LEU A 209 4.74 12.68 -19.79
C LEU A 209 5.89 12.69 -18.76
N GLY A 210 6.19 11.53 -18.17
CA GLY A 210 7.24 11.41 -17.14
C GLY A 210 6.77 11.81 -15.74
N GLN A 211 5.45 11.93 -15.51
CA GLN A 211 4.88 12.42 -14.26
C GLN A 211 5.14 11.53 -13.03
N LEU A 212 5.61 10.30 -13.24
CA LEU A 212 6.06 9.46 -12.13
C LEU A 212 7.48 9.84 -11.70
N GLY A 213 8.35 10.30 -12.60
CA GLY A 213 9.69 10.79 -12.26
C GLY A 213 10.78 9.70 -12.19
N ASP A 214 10.47 8.48 -12.61
CA ASP A 214 11.36 7.31 -12.48
C ASP A 214 12.43 7.21 -13.59
N SER A 215 12.73 8.33 -14.25
CA SER A 215 13.58 8.42 -15.44
C SER A 215 13.06 7.65 -16.66
N THR A 216 11.79 7.23 -16.64
CA THR A 216 11.14 6.56 -17.77
C THR A 216 9.88 7.31 -18.23
N PHE A 217 9.34 6.89 -19.37
CA PHE A 217 8.00 7.26 -19.84
C PHE A 217 7.08 6.03 -19.95
N VAL A 218 7.40 4.96 -19.22
CA VAL A 218 6.67 3.68 -19.28
C VAL A 218 5.33 3.82 -18.57
N SER A 219 4.24 3.62 -19.31
CA SER A 219 2.87 3.86 -18.86
C SER A 219 1.94 2.72 -19.31
N PRO A 220 0.97 2.29 -18.49
CA PRO A 220 0.80 2.61 -17.06
C PRO A 220 1.80 1.88 -16.16
N ARG A 221 1.98 2.37 -14.93
CA ARG A 221 2.61 1.63 -13.83
C ARG A 221 1.52 1.20 -12.86
N LEU A 222 1.43 -0.10 -12.63
CA LEU A 222 0.34 -0.71 -11.84
C LEU A 222 0.67 -0.84 -10.36
N ASN A 223 1.93 -0.64 -9.97
CA ASN A 223 2.39 -0.69 -8.58
C ASN A 223 3.14 0.59 -8.24
N PHE A 224 3.12 0.96 -6.96
CA PHE A 224 3.97 2.01 -6.42
C PHE A 224 5.45 1.68 -6.64
N GLY A 225 6.07 2.42 -7.55
CA GLY A 225 7.50 2.30 -7.86
C GLY A 225 8.30 3.43 -7.21
N PRO A 226 9.54 3.15 -6.75
CA PRO A 226 10.41 4.18 -6.19
C PRO A 226 10.90 5.11 -7.30
N ILE A 227 10.86 6.42 -7.04
CA ILE A 227 11.22 7.48 -8.00
C ILE A 227 12.65 8.00 -7.77
N GLY A 228 13.12 7.89 -6.53
CA GLY A 228 14.43 8.36 -6.11
C GLY A 228 14.41 8.79 -4.65
N SER A 229 15.58 8.69 -4.02
CA SER A 229 15.79 8.97 -2.60
C SER A 229 16.28 10.39 -2.35
N CYS A 230 16.59 10.68 -1.09
CA CYS A 230 17.22 11.91 -0.64
C CYS A 230 18.36 12.37 -1.56
N LEU A 231 18.36 13.66 -1.90
CA LEU A 231 19.43 14.30 -2.66
C LEU A 231 20.48 14.80 -1.68
N GLY A 232 21.47 13.95 -1.39
CA GLY A 232 22.45 14.22 -0.34
C GLY A 232 21.80 14.16 1.04
N SER A 233 21.77 15.28 1.78
CA SER A 233 21.16 15.36 3.11
C SER A 233 19.70 15.83 3.11
N THR A 234 19.08 16.03 1.94
CA THR A 234 17.71 16.54 1.82
C THR A 234 16.78 15.44 1.31
N CYS A 235 15.73 15.12 2.08
CA CYS A 235 14.78 14.06 1.73
C CYS A 235 13.40 14.65 1.44
N PRO A 236 12.64 14.10 0.48
CA PRO A 236 11.25 14.49 0.27
C PRO A 236 10.43 14.21 1.53
N TYR A 237 9.59 15.15 1.93
CA TYR A 237 8.66 14.99 3.05
C TYR A 237 7.22 15.34 2.72
N GLU A 238 6.98 16.10 1.64
CA GLU A 238 5.67 16.51 1.14
C GLU A 238 5.64 16.33 -0.38
N ILE A 239 4.47 15.97 -0.93
CA ILE A 239 4.28 15.71 -2.36
C ILE A 239 2.98 16.36 -2.82
N GLU A 240 3.03 17.05 -3.96
CA GLU A 240 1.90 17.75 -4.55
C GLU A 240 1.78 17.43 -6.04
N LEU A 241 0.56 17.11 -6.49
CA LEU A 241 0.28 16.68 -7.85
C LEU A 241 -0.65 17.67 -8.55
N GLY A 242 -0.26 18.09 -9.76
CA GLY A 242 -1.18 18.71 -10.70
C GLY A 242 -1.85 17.68 -11.59
N ASN A 243 -2.26 18.04 -12.81
CA ASN A 243 -2.88 17.05 -13.71
C ASN A 243 -1.88 15.97 -14.14
N ARG A 244 -0.74 16.39 -14.67
CA ARG A 244 0.29 15.50 -15.26
C ARG A 244 1.71 15.92 -14.87
N HIS A 245 1.85 16.59 -13.74
CA HIS A 245 3.13 16.98 -13.17
C HIS A 245 3.08 16.77 -11.65
N THR A 246 4.24 16.55 -11.08
CA THR A 246 4.42 16.23 -9.67
C THR A 246 5.51 17.12 -9.11
N CYS A 247 5.34 17.62 -7.90
CA CYS A 247 6.33 18.41 -7.19
C CYS A 247 6.51 17.87 -5.76
N ALA A 248 7.76 17.69 -5.33
CA ALA A 248 8.11 17.27 -3.98
C ALA A 248 8.83 18.39 -3.24
N LEU A 249 8.49 18.55 -1.96
CA LEU A 249 9.23 19.39 -1.02
C LEU A 249 10.26 18.55 -0.27
N HIS A 250 11.51 19.00 -0.25
CA HIS A 250 12.64 18.35 0.40
C HIS A 250 13.02 19.08 1.70
N SER A 251 13.48 18.30 2.68
CA SER A 251 13.93 18.82 3.97
C SER A 251 15.26 19.57 3.83
N GLY A 252 15.27 20.87 4.13
CA GLY A 252 16.47 21.71 4.21
C GLY A 252 16.88 22.39 2.89
N GLY A 253 17.00 23.72 2.92
CA GLY A 253 17.49 24.53 1.78
C GLY A 253 16.66 24.33 0.50
N VAL A 254 17.22 24.61 -0.69
CA VAL A 254 16.54 24.58 -2.01
C VAL A 254 15.56 23.41 -2.11
N SER A 255 14.27 23.74 -2.06
CA SER A 255 13.32 22.84 -1.40
C SER A 255 12.39 22.12 -2.35
N ALA A 256 12.17 22.60 -3.57
CA ALA A 256 11.16 22.04 -4.46
C ALA A 256 11.75 21.42 -5.73
N PHE A 257 11.38 20.17 -5.99
CA PHE A 257 11.70 19.47 -7.22
C PHE A 257 10.41 19.10 -7.93
N CYS A 258 10.31 19.45 -9.21
CA CYS A 258 9.13 19.13 -10.02
C CYS A 258 9.52 18.23 -11.20
N TRP A 259 8.59 17.41 -11.69
CA TRP A 259 8.76 16.59 -12.88
C TRP A 259 7.42 16.32 -13.57
N GLY A 260 7.47 15.69 -14.74
CA GLY A 260 6.33 15.41 -15.60
C GLY A 260 6.14 16.45 -16.71
N ASN A 261 4.87 16.79 -16.96
CA ASN A 261 4.49 17.72 -18.00
C ASN A 261 5.04 19.13 -17.74
N ASN A 262 5.55 19.78 -18.79
CA ASN A 262 6.09 21.13 -18.72
C ASN A 262 5.62 22.00 -19.88
N SER A 263 4.53 21.64 -20.58
CA SER A 263 4.08 22.37 -21.77
C SER A 263 3.74 23.84 -21.52
N SER A 264 3.41 24.18 -20.26
CA SER A 264 3.11 25.54 -19.82
C SER A 264 4.19 26.12 -18.89
N GLY A 265 5.31 25.40 -18.69
CA GLY A 265 6.36 25.83 -17.77
C GLY A 265 6.11 25.49 -16.29
N GLN A 266 5.16 24.60 -15.99
CA GLN A 266 4.76 24.25 -14.62
C GLN A 266 5.86 23.55 -13.79
N LEU A 267 7.00 23.15 -14.38
CA LEU A 267 8.15 22.66 -13.62
C LEU A 267 8.98 23.79 -13.00
N GLY A 268 8.79 25.05 -13.41
CA GLY A 268 9.43 26.21 -12.78
C GLY A 268 10.95 26.30 -12.97
N ASN A 269 11.55 25.46 -13.81
CA ASN A 269 12.99 25.40 -14.04
C ASN A 269 13.46 26.22 -15.27
N GLY A 270 12.56 26.92 -15.95
CA GLY A 270 12.85 27.71 -17.14
C GLY A 270 13.03 26.91 -18.43
N THR A 271 12.78 25.59 -18.44
CA THR A 271 12.96 24.75 -19.63
C THR A 271 11.66 24.40 -20.36
N GLY A 272 10.55 25.06 -20.03
CA GLY A 272 9.29 24.89 -20.77
C GLY A 272 9.47 25.24 -22.25
N PRO A 273 8.89 24.47 -23.21
CA PRO A 273 7.89 23.43 -23.04
C PRO A 273 8.44 21.98 -23.02
N VAL A 274 9.59 21.73 -22.39
CA VAL A 274 10.22 20.39 -22.35
C VAL A 274 9.84 19.63 -21.08
N ASN A 275 9.10 18.54 -21.24
CA ASN A 275 8.74 17.62 -20.14
C ASN A 275 9.98 16.98 -19.51
N SER A 276 9.89 16.53 -18.25
CA SER A 276 10.97 15.82 -17.57
C SER A 276 10.47 14.53 -16.94
N SER A 277 11.11 13.40 -17.23
CA SER A 277 10.87 12.13 -16.53
C SER A 277 11.71 11.96 -15.26
N SER A 278 12.47 12.98 -14.87
CA SER A 278 13.28 12.98 -13.63
C SER A 278 13.02 14.27 -12.85
N PRO A 279 13.07 14.24 -11.50
CA PRO A 279 12.96 15.44 -10.67
C PRO A 279 13.96 16.51 -11.08
N VAL A 280 13.47 17.74 -11.34
CA VAL A 280 14.28 18.92 -11.62
C VAL A 280 14.03 20.01 -10.58
N ALA A 281 15.10 20.66 -10.13
CA ALA A 281 14.97 21.77 -9.18
C ALA A 281 14.26 22.96 -9.82
N ILE A 282 13.40 23.63 -9.04
CA ILE A 282 12.85 24.92 -9.45
C ILE A 282 13.96 25.98 -9.57
N SER A 283 13.77 26.98 -10.43
CA SER A 283 14.71 28.09 -10.59
C SER A 283 14.57 29.14 -9.48
N GLY A 284 15.56 30.02 -9.35
CA GLY A 284 15.52 31.15 -8.41
C GLY A 284 16.05 30.86 -7.00
N GLY A 285 16.37 29.59 -6.67
CA GLY A 285 17.00 29.24 -5.39
C GLY A 285 16.14 29.56 -4.17
N LEU A 286 14.82 29.41 -4.32
CA LEU A 286 13.86 29.70 -3.26
C LEU A 286 13.95 28.65 -2.14
N ASN A 287 13.89 29.10 -0.88
CA ASN A 287 13.63 28.24 0.27
C ASN A 287 12.12 28.21 0.49
N VAL A 288 11.50 27.09 0.14
CA VAL A 288 10.06 26.91 0.12
C VAL A 288 9.61 26.21 1.41
N ALA A 289 8.65 26.83 2.09
CA ALA A 289 8.03 26.32 3.30
C ALA A 289 6.86 25.38 3.00
N THR A 290 6.09 25.67 1.94
CA THR A 290 4.96 24.85 1.48
C THR A 290 4.71 25.09 -0.01
N LEU A 291 4.15 24.07 -0.68
CA LEU A 291 3.81 24.06 -2.09
C LEU A 291 2.31 23.80 -2.27
N GLY A 292 1.76 24.27 -3.37
CA GLY A 292 0.44 23.85 -3.86
C GLY A 292 0.48 23.68 -5.37
N ALA A 293 0.04 22.52 -5.86
CA ALA A 293 -0.03 22.23 -7.29
C ALA A 293 -1.49 22.35 -7.78
N GLY A 294 -1.71 23.23 -8.75
CA GLY A 294 -2.95 23.33 -9.49
C GLY A 294 -2.91 22.45 -10.74
N THR A 295 -3.89 22.60 -11.64
CA THR A 295 -3.97 21.79 -12.86
C THR A 295 -2.69 21.87 -13.71
N ASP A 296 -2.26 23.07 -14.05
CA ASP A 296 -1.08 23.35 -14.88
C ASP A 296 -0.24 24.53 -14.34
N HIS A 297 -0.31 24.78 -13.04
CA HIS A 297 0.47 25.82 -12.35
C HIS A 297 0.83 25.34 -10.95
N VAL A 298 1.87 25.93 -10.36
CA VAL A 298 2.33 25.63 -9.01
C VAL A 298 2.56 26.94 -8.29
N CYS A 299 2.21 26.97 -7.00
CA CYS A 299 2.54 28.06 -6.10
C CYS A 299 3.34 27.55 -4.93
N ALA A 300 4.17 28.43 -4.38
CA ALA A 300 5.07 28.17 -3.28
C ALA A 300 5.07 29.37 -2.33
N VAL A 301 5.03 29.09 -1.03
CA VAL A 301 5.29 30.09 0.00
C VAL A 301 6.71 29.86 0.51
N THR A 302 7.53 30.91 0.53
CA THR A 302 8.89 30.81 1.05
C THR A 302 8.93 30.87 2.57
N ASP A 303 10.05 30.50 3.18
CA ASP A 303 10.28 30.70 4.62
C ASP A 303 10.18 32.17 5.07
N ALA A 304 10.35 33.11 4.12
CA ALA A 304 10.17 34.55 4.35
C ALA A 304 8.69 34.99 4.28
N GLY A 305 7.77 34.08 3.96
CA GLY A 305 6.34 34.35 3.78
C GLY A 305 5.99 34.98 2.44
N ASP A 306 6.90 34.95 1.46
CA ASP A 306 6.64 35.44 0.11
C ASP A 306 5.95 34.38 -0.75
N LEU A 307 4.92 34.78 -1.49
CA LEU A 307 4.23 33.91 -2.45
C LEU A 307 4.88 34.00 -3.83
N TYR A 308 5.19 32.84 -4.42
CA TYR A 308 5.63 32.69 -5.80
C TYR A 308 4.72 31.72 -6.52
N CYS A 309 4.36 32.02 -7.77
CA CYS A 309 3.60 31.10 -8.62
C CYS A 309 4.25 30.99 -10.01
N TRP A 310 4.09 29.86 -10.68
CA TRP A 310 4.55 29.63 -12.06
C TRP A 310 3.68 28.60 -12.78
N GLY A 311 3.89 28.46 -14.09
CA GLY A 311 3.07 27.66 -15.00
C GLY A 311 2.05 28.51 -15.75
N THR A 312 0.88 27.94 -16.00
CA THR A 312 -0.21 28.56 -16.76
C THR A 312 -0.79 29.78 -16.04
N ASN A 313 -0.94 30.92 -16.73
CA ASN A 313 -1.68 32.09 -16.21
C ASN A 313 -3.07 32.30 -16.85
N SER A 314 -3.64 31.25 -17.45
CA SER A 314 -5.02 31.29 -17.95
C SER A 314 -5.98 31.64 -16.80
N GLY A 315 -6.80 32.67 -16.99
CA GLY A 315 -7.73 33.15 -15.95
C GLY A 315 -7.08 33.96 -14.82
N GLY A 316 -5.79 34.30 -14.91
CA GLY A 316 -5.07 35.06 -13.88
C GLY A 316 -4.65 34.23 -12.67
N ALA A 317 -4.57 32.90 -12.81
CA ALA A 317 -4.25 31.97 -11.73
C ALA A 317 -2.93 32.27 -11.00
N LEU A 318 -1.94 32.88 -11.65
CA LEU A 318 -0.68 33.25 -10.99
C LEU A 318 -0.80 34.50 -10.10
N GLY A 319 -1.92 35.21 -10.11
CA GLY A 319 -2.08 36.46 -9.36
C GLY A 319 -1.18 37.61 -9.84
N THR A 320 -0.59 37.49 -11.03
CA THR A 320 0.30 38.50 -11.63
C THR A 320 -0.31 39.10 -12.90
N PHE A 321 0.05 40.36 -13.20
CA PHE A 321 -0.38 41.10 -14.40
C PHE A 321 0.38 40.66 -15.68
N GLY A 322 0.59 39.36 -15.89
CA GLY A 322 1.46 38.82 -16.94
C GLY A 322 0.90 37.63 -17.71
N SER A 323 1.74 37.02 -18.56
CA SER A 323 1.45 35.74 -19.24
C SER A 323 1.84 34.55 -18.34
N SER A 324 1.63 33.32 -18.83
CA SER A 324 2.23 32.12 -18.21
C SER A 324 3.74 32.28 -18.01
N SER A 325 4.28 31.67 -16.94
CA SER A 325 5.70 31.78 -16.59
C SER A 325 6.34 30.40 -16.42
N GLY A 326 7.49 30.18 -17.06
CA GLY A 326 8.27 28.94 -16.87
C GLY A 326 9.20 28.94 -15.66
N VAL A 327 9.18 30.02 -14.87
CA VAL A 327 10.00 30.23 -13.67
C VAL A 327 9.14 30.84 -12.55
N PRO A 328 9.43 30.59 -11.26
CA PRO A 328 8.73 31.21 -10.15
C PRO A 328 8.72 32.74 -10.26
N VAL A 329 7.51 33.33 -10.28
CA VAL A 329 7.32 34.78 -10.24
C VAL A 329 6.66 35.17 -8.93
N ARG A 330 7.20 36.20 -8.27
CA ARG A 330 6.67 36.70 -7.01
C ARG A 330 5.31 37.35 -7.24
N VAL A 331 4.33 37.01 -6.41
CA VAL A 331 3.01 37.64 -6.41
C VAL A 331 3.09 38.88 -5.52
N CYS A 332 3.10 40.08 -6.13
CA CYS A 332 3.11 41.33 -5.38
C CYS A 332 1.78 41.53 -4.65
N ASP A 333 1.83 42.16 -3.48
CA ASP A 333 0.68 42.53 -2.64
C ASP A 333 -0.07 41.38 -1.93
N ALA A 334 0.48 40.16 -1.89
CA ALA A 334 -0.10 39.03 -1.16
C ALA A 334 0.02 39.14 0.38
N GLY A 335 0.78 40.09 0.92
CA GLY A 335 1.10 40.17 2.35
C GLY A 335 1.99 39.00 2.82
N THR A 336 2.04 38.75 4.13
CA THR A 336 2.69 37.56 4.69
C THR A 336 1.75 36.37 4.60
N VAL A 337 2.10 35.37 3.80
CA VAL A 337 1.28 34.17 3.57
C VAL A 337 1.82 33.00 4.41
N MET A 338 0.94 32.19 5.01
CA MET A 338 1.34 31.01 5.80
C MET A 338 0.98 29.67 5.14
N ALA A 339 0.06 29.67 4.18
CA ALA A 339 -0.33 28.48 3.42
C ALA A 339 -0.81 28.90 2.03
N CYS A 340 -0.69 27.99 1.05
CA CYS A 340 -1.30 28.19 -0.26
C CYS A 340 -1.97 26.89 -0.73
N ALA A 341 -3.11 27.02 -1.40
CA ALA A 341 -3.76 25.92 -2.11
C ALA A 341 -4.04 26.36 -3.55
N ALA A 342 -3.74 25.50 -4.51
CA ALA A 342 -3.99 25.77 -5.92
C ALA A 342 -5.15 24.89 -6.42
N GLY A 343 -6.24 25.55 -6.82
CA GLY A 343 -7.35 24.91 -7.52
C GLY A 343 -7.09 24.82 -9.04
N PRO A 344 -8.05 24.33 -9.83
CA PRO A 344 -7.88 24.20 -11.28
C PRO A 344 -7.59 25.51 -12.00
N PHE A 345 -8.16 26.63 -11.50
CA PHE A 345 -8.07 27.95 -12.13
C PHE A 345 -7.80 29.09 -11.13
N PHE A 346 -7.51 28.78 -9.87
CA PHE A 346 -7.33 29.80 -8.83
C PHE A 346 -6.27 29.37 -7.81
N THR A 347 -5.67 30.35 -7.16
CA THR A 347 -4.84 30.15 -5.96
C THR A 347 -5.58 30.74 -4.77
N ALA A 348 -5.66 29.99 -3.68
CA ALA A 348 -6.10 30.45 -2.37
C ALA A 348 -4.88 30.57 -1.45
N VAL A 349 -4.81 31.64 -0.69
CA VAL A 349 -3.76 31.97 0.29
C VAL A 349 -4.36 32.40 1.61
#